data_AF-A0A077NDM5-F1
#
_entry.id   AF-A0A077NDM5-F1
#
_cell.length_a   1.000
_cell.length_b   1.000
_cell.length_c   1.000
_cell.angle_alpha   90.00
_cell.angle_beta   90.00
_cell.angle_gamma   90.00
#
_symmetry.space_group_name_H-M   'P 1'
#
loop_
_entity.id
_entity.type
_entity.pdbx_description
1 polymer ?
#
loop_
_entity_poly.entity_id
_entity_poly.type
_entity_poly.pdbx_seq_one_letter_code
_entity_poly.pdbx_strand_id
1 'polypeptide(L)'
;MIRINVFVEGQTEETFVRDVLAPYFLVQQIYLIPILAQTSSSQKGGITSYGKVKHQITRLCRQDPGAFVTTLIDYYGLPTDFPDYNEQQNNAASERVVRLEQAFADDIGQSNFIPHLLLHEFEALLFCQPEKFADWLDDRAPIAALQAIKSEFDTPENINNSPQTAPSKRILAIIPHYHKTLHGPLIAGDIGLDTIRSQCPHFNQWLETLTGLIECIKFAPKK
;
A
#
# COMPACT_ATOMS: atom_id res chain seq x y z
N MET A 1 24.09 -2.22 -1.11
CA MET A 1 22.80 -1.67 -1.59
C MET A 1 21.74 -2.71 -1.32
N ILE A 2 20.63 -2.31 -0.68
CA ILE A 2 19.52 -3.21 -0.38
C ILE A 2 18.62 -3.27 -1.59
N ARG A 3 18.09 -4.45 -1.91
CA ARG A 3 17.11 -4.64 -2.98
C ARG A 3 15.83 -5.12 -2.34
N ILE A 4 14.70 -4.50 -2.67
CA ILE A 4 13.40 -4.88 -2.14
C ILE A 4 12.44 -5.01 -3.31
N ASN A 5 11.90 -6.20 -3.51
CA ASN A 5 10.80 -6.42 -4.45
C ASN A 5 9.49 -6.06 -3.74
N VAL A 6 8.76 -5.08 -4.26
CA VAL A 6 7.47 -4.65 -3.74
C VAL A 6 6.39 -5.34 -4.56
N PHE A 7 5.77 -6.38 -4.01
CA PHE A 7 4.67 -7.07 -4.67
C PHE A 7 3.38 -6.24 -4.54
N VAL A 8 2.88 -5.76 -5.67
CA VAL A 8 1.77 -4.80 -5.73
C VAL A 8 0.54 -5.41 -6.39
N GLU A 9 -0.64 -5.01 -5.92
CA GLU A 9 -1.92 -5.55 -6.43
C GLU A 9 -2.26 -5.04 -7.84
N GLY A 10 -2.13 -3.73 -8.07
CA GLY A 10 -2.57 -3.07 -9.29
C GLY A 10 -1.54 -2.09 -9.88
N GLN A 11 -1.92 -1.51 -11.03
CA GLN A 11 -1.08 -0.55 -11.76
C GLN A 11 -0.91 0.78 -11.03
N THR A 12 -1.88 1.15 -10.20
CA THR A 12 -1.82 2.37 -9.37
C THR A 12 -0.66 2.25 -8.37
N GLU A 13 -0.62 1.16 -7.62
CA GLU A 13 0.40 0.85 -6.62
C GLU A 13 1.76 0.64 -7.29
N GLU A 14 1.80 -0.04 -8.45
CA GLU A 14 3.02 -0.20 -9.26
C GLU A 14 3.65 1.15 -9.64
N THR A 15 2.81 2.06 -10.16
CA THR A 15 3.23 3.40 -10.57
C THR A 15 3.68 4.22 -9.38
N PHE A 16 2.97 4.16 -8.25
CA PHE A 16 3.37 4.84 -7.03
C PHE A 16 4.72 4.34 -6.50
N VAL A 17 4.94 3.03 -6.49
CA VAL A 17 6.24 2.46 -6.09
C VAL A 17 7.34 2.94 -7.03
N ARG A 18 7.13 2.87 -8.35
CA ARG A 18 8.13 3.24 -9.35
C ARG A 18 8.49 4.72 -9.31
N ASP A 19 7.48 5.59 -9.25
CA ASP A 19 7.65 7.02 -9.53
C ASP A 19 7.78 7.85 -8.24
N VAL A 20 7.33 7.34 -7.10
CA VAL A 20 7.37 8.06 -5.81
C VAL A 20 8.28 7.37 -4.79
N LEU A 21 8.06 6.08 -4.50
CA LEU A 21 8.83 5.40 -3.46
C LEU A 21 10.27 5.09 -3.90
N ALA A 22 10.46 4.57 -5.12
CA ALA A 22 11.80 4.18 -5.57
C ALA A 22 12.79 5.36 -5.58
N PRO A 23 12.44 6.57 -6.07
CA PRO A 23 13.33 7.73 -5.95
C PRO A 23 13.65 8.11 -4.49
N TYR A 24 12.66 8.06 -3.60
CA TYR A 24 12.83 8.37 -2.17
C TYR A 24 13.79 7.39 -1.47
N PHE A 25 13.73 6.11 -1.81
CA PHE A 25 14.60 5.08 -1.23
C PHE A 25 15.97 5.00 -1.90
N LEU A 26 16.07 5.37 -3.17
CA LEU A 26 17.33 5.30 -3.92
C LEU A 26 18.44 6.13 -3.28
N VAL A 27 18.12 7.34 -2.81
CA VAL A 27 19.09 8.21 -2.10
C VAL A 27 19.59 7.59 -0.79
N GLN A 28 18.85 6.63 -0.24
CA GLN A 28 19.17 5.87 0.97
C GLN A 28 19.89 4.55 0.66
N GLN A 29 20.26 4.28 -0.59
CA GLN A 29 20.88 3.01 -1.03
C GLN A 29 19.96 1.79 -0.89
N ILE A 30 18.64 2.02 -0.97
CA ILE A 30 17.61 0.98 -1.07
C ILE A 30 17.00 1.07 -2.47
N TYR A 31 17.06 -0.03 -3.21
CA TYR A 31 16.51 -0.14 -4.55
C TYR A 31 15.19 -0.90 -4.52
N LEU A 32 14.09 -0.19 -4.75
CA LEU A 32 12.76 -0.78 -4.84
C LEU A 32 12.44 -1.23 -6.27
N ILE A 33 11.86 -2.42 -6.40
CA ILE A 33 11.43 -3.00 -7.66
C ILE A 33 9.96 -3.38 -7.53
N PRO A 34 9.02 -2.67 -8.19
CA PRO A 34 7.63 -3.08 -8.18
C PRO A 34 7.44 -4.39 -8.97
N ILE A 35 6.66 -5.32 -8.43
CA ILE A 35 6.28 -6.58 -9.06
C ILE A 35 4.76 -6.69 -9.04
N LEU A 36 4.13 -6.51 -10.21
CA LEU A 36 2.68 -6.59 -10.34
C LEU A 36 2.18 -8.03 -10.15
N ALA A 37 1.14 -8.19 -9.32
CA ALA A 37 0.54 -9.49 -9.04
C ALA A 37 -0.08 -10.13 -10.30
N GLN A 38 0.20 -11.42 -10.52
CA GLN A 38 -0.41 -12.19 -11.62
C GLN A 38 -1.66 -12.93 -11.13
N THR A 39 -2.77 -12.21 -10.91
CA THR A 39 -3.99 -12.76 -10.28
C THR A 39 -5.01 -13.32 -11.29
N SER A 40 -5.06 -12.78 -12.52
CA SER A 40 -5.94 -13.25 -13.61
C SER A 40 -5.42 -12.88 -15.02
N SER A 41 -5.95 -13.54 -16.06
CA SER A 41 -5.60 -13.27 -17.47
C SER A 41 -6.07 -11.91 -18.01
N SER A 42 -6.97 -11.23 -17.30
CA SER A 42 -7.55 -9.95 -17.73
C SER A 42 -7.03 -8.73 -16.97
N GLN A 43 -6.13 -8.88 -15.98
CA GLN A 43 -5.55 -7.79 -15.17
C GLN A 43 -6.59 -6.79 -14.56
N LYS A 44 -7.88 -7.15 -14.56
CA LYS A 44 -9.00 -6.36 -14.07
C LYS A 44 -9.64 -7.12 -12.92
N GLY A 45 -9.02 -7.06 -11.76
CA GLY A 45 -9.52 -7.72 -10.56
C GLY A 45 -8.40 -7.87 -9.56
N GLY A 46 -8.70 -7.55 -8.30
CA GLY A 46 -7.78 -7.63 -7.19
C GLY A 46 -7.30 -9.04 -6.88
N ILE A 47 -6.83 -9.24 -5.66
CA ILE A 47 -6.33 -10.55 -5.24
C ILE A 47 -7.48 -11.55 -5.05
N THR A 48 -7.67 -12.44 -6.03
CA THR A 48 -8.77 -13.42 -6.00
C THR A 48 -8.44 -14.72 -5.28
N SER A 49 -7.18 -14.98 -4.92
CA SER A 49 -6.75 -16.21 -4.25
C SER A 49 -5.45 -16.00 -3.50
N TYR A 50 -5.47 -16.29 -2.21
CA TYR A 50 -4.28 -16.21 -1.37
C TYR A 50 -3.22 -17.21 -1.82
N GLY A 51 -3.61 -18.43 -2.19
CA GLY A 51 -2.67 -19.45 -2.68
C GLY A 51 -1.79 -18.98 -3.85
N LYS A 52 -2.34 -18.18 -4.78
CA LYS A 52 -1.56 -17.59 -5.89
C LYS A 52 -0.57 -16.54 -5.41
N VAL A 53 -0.96 -15.72 -4.44
CA VAL A 53 -0.11 -14.70 -3.82
C VAL A 53 1.03 -15.37 -3.05
N LYS A 54 0.71 -16.33 -2.19
CA LYS A 54 1.67 -17.14 -1.44
C LYS A 54 2.72 -17.74 -2.35
N HIS A 55 2.30 -18.40 -3.43
CA HIS A 55 3.21 -19.00 -4.39
C HIS A 55 4.17 -17.97 -5.03
N GLN A 56 3.64 -16.83 -5.48
CA GLN A 56 4.45 -15.78 -6.11
C GLN A 56 5.44 -15.14 -5.15
N ILE A 57 4.99 -14.74 -3.95
CA ILE A 57 5.85 -14.14 -2.92
C ILE A 57 6.93 -15.11 -2.47
N THR A 58 6.56 -16.37 -2.19
CA THR A 58 7.52 -17.40 -1.81
C THR A 58 8.57 -17.62 -2.90
N ARG A 59 8.16 -17.62 -4.17
CA ARG A 59 9.08 -17.71 -5.30
C ARG A 59 10.02 -16.51 -5.36
N LEU A 60 9.52 -15.28 -5.22
CA LEU A 60 10.36 -14.07 -5.21
C LEU A 60 11.41 -14.14 -4.09
N CYS A 61 11.00 -14.54 -2.89
CA CYS A 61 11.90 -14.67 -1.74
C CYS A 61 13.03 -15.68 -2.00
N ARG A 62 12.69 -16.81 -2.64
CA ARG A 62 13.64 -17.92 -2.90
C ARG A 62 14.54 -17.70 -4.11
N GLN A 63 14.07 -16.99 -5.12
CA GLN A 63 14.84 -16.73 -6.34
C GLN A 63 16.01 -15.77 -6.09
N ASP A 64 15.84 -14.84 -5.16
CA ASP A 64 16.89 -13.92 -4.75
C ASP A 64 16.93 -13.77 -3.23
N PRO A 65 17.59 -14.72 -2.52
CA PRO A 65 17.68 -14.69 -1.05
C PRO A 65 18.41 -13.45 -0.50
N GLY A 66 19.15 -12.73 -1.35
CA GLY A 66 19.84 -11.49 -0.99
C GLY A 66 18.99 -10.23 -1.21
N ALA A 67 17.74 -10.36 -1.66
CA ALA A 67 16.77 -9.28 -1.74
C ALA A 67 15.65 -9.51 -0.72
N PHE A 68 15.06 -8.43 -0.24
CA PHE A 68 13.83 -8.48 0.55
C PHE A 68 12.61 -8.49 -0.36
N VAL A 69 11.49 -8.96 0.17
CA VAL A 69 10.18 -8.89 -0.47
C VAL A 69 9.22 -8.23 0.50
N THR A 70 8.45 -7.27 0.02
CA THR A 70 7.36 -6.63 0.76
C THR A 70 6.12 -6.53 -0.11
N THR A 71 5.00 -6.09 0.45
CA THR A 71 3.72 -5.99 -0.28
C THR A 71 3.14 -4.58 -0.19
N LEU A 72 2.38 -4.21 -1.22
CA LEU A 72 1.48 -3.04 -1.20
C LEU A 72 0.16 -3.49 -1.83
N ILE A 73 -0.72 -4.02 -0.98
CA ILE A 73 -1.95 -4.73 -1.34
C ILE A 73 -3.09 -4.16 -0.50
N ASP A 74 -4.29 -4.06 -1.07
CA ASP A 74 -5.46 -3.57 -0.34
C ASP A 74 -6.02 -4.61 0.63
N TYR A 75 -6.18 -4.24 1.91
CA TYR A 75 -6.71 -5.13 2.96
C TYR A 75 -8.14 -5.60 2.68
N TYR A 76 -9.02 -4.72 2.17
CA TYR A 76 -10.43 -5.08 1.90
C TYR A 76 -10.61 -5.94 0.65
N GLY A 77 -9.59 -6.00 -0.21
CA GLY A 77 -9.54 -6.89 -1.38
C GLY A 77 -9.07 -8.30 -1.07
N LEU A 78 -8.69 -8.59 0.19
CA LEU A 78 -8.13 -9.88 0.55
C LEU A 78 -9.17 -11.02 0.43
N PRO A 79 -8.78 -12.16 -0.13
CA PRO A 79 -9.67 -13.30 -0.29
C PRO A 79 -9.91 -14.00 1.04
N THR A 80 -11.04 -14.70 1.18
CA THR A 80 -11.43 -15.35 2.43
C THR A 80 -10.51 -16.51 2.86
N ASP A 81 -9.63 -16.98 1.96
CA ASP A 81 -8.60 -17.97 2.24
C ASP A 81 -7.29 -17.36 2.77
N PHE A 82 -7.26 -16.05 3.05
CA PHE A 82 -6.12 -15.37 3.68
C PHE A 82 -5.97 -15.81 5.16
N PRO A 83 -4.74 -15.99 5.66
CA PRO A 83 -4.49 -16.45 7.03
C PRO A 83 -5.14 -15.52 8.07
N ASP A 84 -5.76 -16.12 9.09
CA ASP A 84 -6.43 -15.48 10.22
C ASP A 84 -7.52 -14.43 9.88
N TYR A 85 -8.01 -14.38 8.64
CA TYR A 85 -8.95 -13.35 8.17
C TYR A 85 -10.26 -13.25 8.99
N ASN A 86 -10.87 -14.40 9.32
CA ASN A 86 -12.18 -14.44 9.99
C ASN A 86 -12.10 -14.21 11.50
N GLU A 87 -10.95 -14.46 12.13
CA GLU A 87 -10.81 -14.42 13.59
C GLU A 87 -10.70 -12.98 14.14
N GLN A 88 -10.42 -12.01 13.27
CA GLN A 88 -10.08 -10.64 13.67
C GLN A 88 -11.20 -9.61 13.45
N GLN A 89 -12.43 -10.04 13.11
CA GLN A 89 -13.52 -9.13 12.74
C GLN A 89 -13.95 -8.16 13.84
N ASN A 90 -13.68 -8.49 15.11
CA ASN A 90 -14.11 -7.68 16.27
C ASN A 90 -13.09 -6.63 16.73
N ASN A 91 -11.88 -6.60 16.15
CA ASN A 91 -10.84 -5.64 16.54
C ASN A 91 -10.99 -4.32 15.78
N ALA A 92 -10.37 -3.25 16.29
CA ALA A 92 -10.17 -2.04 15.52
C ALA A 92 -9.39 -2.34 14.22
N ALA A 93 -9.69 -1.61 13.14
CA ALA A 93 -9.11 -1.88 11.82
C ALA A 93 -7.56 -1.85 11.85
N SER A 94 -6.98 -0.88 12.56
CA SER A 94 -5.53 -0.74 12.74
C SER A 94 -4.88 -1.91 13.49
N GLU A 95 -5.55 -2.48 14.50
CA GLU A 95 -5.04 -3.66 15.19
C GLU A 95 -5.14 -4.91 14.30
N ARG A 96 -6.24 -5.02 13.56
CA ARG A 96 -6.51 -6.13 12.66
C ARG A 96 -5.48 -6.23 11.53
N VAL A 97 -5.10 -5.11 10.91
CA VAL A 97 -4.12 -5.14 9.80
C VAL A 97 -2.77 -5.66 10.27
N VAL A 98 -2.29 -5.21 11.44
CA VAL A 98 -1.02 -5.65 12.01
C VAL A 98 -1.03 -7.15 12.32
N ARG A 99 -2.13 -7.66 12.87
CA ARG A 99 -2.26 -9.11 13.13
C ARG A 99 -2.29 -9.92 11.84
N LEU A 100 -2.96 -9.43 10.81
CA LEU A 100 -2.99 -10.11 9.51
C LEU A 100 -1.64 -10.07 8.80
N GLU A 101 -0.91 -8.98 8.91
CA GLU A 101 0.48 -8.90 8.45
C GLU A 101 1.35 -9.93 9.17
N GLN A 102 1.19 -10.09 10.49
CA GLN A 102 1.91 -11.12 11.24
C GLN A 102 1.54 -12.54 10.77
N ALA A 103 0.25 -12.85 10.66
CA ALA A 103 -0.22 -14.16 10.16
C ALA A 103 0.27 -14.43 8.72
N PHE A 104 0.34 -13.38 7.89
CA PHE A 104 0.89 -13.45 6.54
C PHE A 104 2.38 -13.73 6.55
N ALA A 105 3.17 -13.06 7.40
CA ALA A 105 4.59 -13.32 7.56
C ALA A 105 4.85 -14.78 7.97
N ASP A 106 4.10 -15.25 8.98
CA ASP A 106 4.25 -16.59 9.55
C ASP A 106 3.88 -17.67 8.54
N ASP A 107 2.80 -17.50 7.76
CA ASP A 107 2.38 -18.46 6.76
C ASP A 107 3.32 -18.51 5.52
N ILE A 108 3.93 -17.37 5.15
CA ILE A 108 4.98 -17.33 4.11
C ILE A 108 6.28 -17.96 4.61
N GLY A 109 6.64 -17.70 5.87
CA GLY A 109 7.79 -18.33 6.55
C GLY A 109 9.14 -18.06 5.88
N GLN A 110 9.31 -16.90 5.24
CA GLN A 110 10.59 -16.48 4.63
C GLN A 110 11.18 -15.32 5.44
N SER A 111 12.44 -15.42 5.84
CA SER A 111 13.10 -14.42 6.70
C SER A 111 13.37 -13.08 6.00
N ASN A 112 13.32 -13.06 4.67
CA ASN A 112 13.44 -11.85 3.84
C ASN A 112 12.09 -11.29 3.41
N PHE A 113 10.97 -11.77 3.99
CA PHE A 113 9.64 -11.26 3.71
C PHE A 113 9.16 -10.30 4.82
N ILE A 114 8.68 -9.12 4.43
CA ILE A 114 8.17 -8.06 5.30
C ILE A 114 6.81 -7.64 4.76
N PRO A 115 5.70 -8.22 5.23
CA PRO A 115 4.38 -7.89 4.69
C PRO A 115 3.98 -6.46 5.02
N HIS A 116 3.20 -5.89 4.13
CA HIS A 116 2.45 -4.66 4.37
C HIS A 116 1.13 -4.67 3.57
N LEU A 117 0.06 -4.24 4.22
CA LEU A 117 -1.28 -4.14 3.66
C LEU A 117 -1.76 -2.69 3.80
N LEU A 118 -2.23 -2.09 2.70
CA LEU A 118 -2.95 -0.83 2.76
C LEU A 118 -4.28 -1.08 3.48
N LEU A 119 -4.53 -0.40 4.59
CA LEU A 119 -5.68 -0.67 5.45
C LEU A 119 -7.02 -0.64 4.70
N HIS A 120 -7.13 0.15 3.63
CA HIS A 120 -8.34 0.26 2.83
C HIS A 120 -8.05 0.11 1.33
N GLU A 121 -7.93 1.23 0.61
CA GLU A 121 -7.54 1.30 -0.80
C GLU A 121 -6.41 2.33 -0.92
N PHE A 122 -5.61 2.25 -1.98
CA PHE A 122 -4.62 3.29 -2.31
C PHE A 122 -5.17 4.72 -2.24
N GLU A 123 -6.41 4.92 -2.70
CA GLU A 123 -7.09 6.22 -2.70
C GLU A 123 -7.23 6.87 -1.32
N ALA A 124 -7.14 6.10 -0.22
CA ALA A 124 -7.13 6.65 1.13
C ALA A 124 -5.98 7.64 1.33
N LEU A 125 -4.81 7.35 0.74
CA LEU A 125 -3.62 8.22 0.84
C LEU A 125 -3.88 9.61 0.24
N LEU A 126 -4.77 9.72 -0.75
CA LEU A 126 -5.05 10.99 -1.44
C LEU A 126 -5.80 11.99 -0.55
N PHE A 127 -6.45 11.51 0.50
CA PHE A 127 -7.09 12.37 1.49
C PHE A 127 -6.09 12.99 2.47
N CYS A 128 -4.79 12.69 2.40
CA CYS A 128 -3.77 13.40 3.16
C CYS A 128 -3.77 14.90 2.85
N GLN A 129 -4.04 15.29 1.60
CA GLN A 129 -4.12 16.69 1.19
C GLN A 129 -5.07 16.86 0.00
N PRO A 130 -6.40 16.88 0.24
CA PRO A 130 -7.41 16.95 -0.81
C PRO A 130 -7.25 18.12 -1.77
N GLU A 131 -6.59 19.20 -1.35
CA GLU A 131 -6.31 20.38 -2.16
C GLU A 131 -5.48 20.04 -3.41
N LYS A 132 -4.66 18.98 -3.37
CA LYS A 132 -3.85 18.51 -4.51
C LYS A 132 -4.67 17.97 -5.67
N PHE A 133 -5.94 17.62 -5.45
CA PHE A 133 -6.83 17.29 -6.57
C PHE A 133 -7.05 18.50 -7.49
N ALA A 134 -6.94 19.75 -6.99
CA ALA A 134 -7.19 20.95 -7.79
C ALA A 134 -6.20 21.13 -8.94
N ASP A 135 -5.01 20.53 -8.85
CA ASP A 135 -3.99 20.59 -9.91
C ASP A 135 -4.37 19.70 -11.12
N TRP A 136 -5.36 18.81 -10.93
CA TRP A 136 -5.81 17.82 -11.90
C TRP A 136 -7.28 17.98 -12.30
N LEU A 137 -7.94 19.03 -11.81
CA LEU A 137 -9.34 19.33 -12.05
C LEU A 137 -9.50 20.74 -12.62
N ASP A 138 -10.42 20.89 -13.57
CA ASP A 138 -10.79 22.20 -14.10
C ASP A 138 -11.61 23.04 -13.10
N ASP A 139 -12.28 22.38 -12.15
CA ASP A 139 -13.11 22.99 -11.12
C ASP A 139 -12.60 22.61 -9.71
N ARG A 140 -12.59 23.60 -8.81
CA ARG A 140 -12.22 23.44 -7.40
C ARG A 140 -13.41 23.10 -6.49
N ALA A 141 -14.65 23.15 -7.00
CA ALA A 141 -15.84 22.79 -6.22
C ALA A 141 -15.74 21.41 -5.53
N PRO A 142 -15.15 20.36 -6.15
CA PRO A 142 -14.93 19.06 -5.50
C PRO A 142 -14.11 19.08 -4.21
N ILE A 143 -13.20 20.05 -4.05
CA ILE A 143 -12.20 20.06 -2.97
C ILE A 143 -12.86 20.17 -1.60
N ALA A 144 -13.87 21.04 -1.47
CA ALA A 144 -14.59 21.22 -0.21
C ALA A 144 -15.30 19.93 0.24
N ALA A 145 -15.84 19.16 -0.70
CA ALA A 145 -16.49 17.88 -0.41
C ALA A 145 -15.48 16.81 0.04
N LEU A 146 -14.30 16.76 -0.59
CA LEU A 146 -13.23 15.84 -0.17
C LEU A 146 -12.67 16.20 1.21
N GLN A 147 -12.52 17.50 1.51
CA GLN A 147 -12.11 17.98 2.84
C GLN A 147 -13.15 17.65 3.91
N ALA A 148 -14.44 17.80 3.61
CA ALA A 148 -15.51 17.43 4.52
C ALA A 148 -15.43 15.93 4.87
N ILE A 149 -15.25 15.07 3.88
CA ILE A 149 -15.03 13.64 4.09
C ILE A 149 -13.81 13.38 4.96
N LYS A 150 -12.67 14.02 4.66
CA LYS A 150 -11.45 13.88 5.46
C LYS A 150 -11.72 14.20 6.94
N SER A 151 -12.49 15.26 7.21
CA SER A 151 -12.78 15.72 8.59
C SER A 151 -13.66 14.77 9.40
N GLU A 152 -14.29 13.78 8.77
CA GLU A 152 -15.08 12.74 9.46
C GLU A 152 -14.20 11.67 10.12
N PHE A 153 -12.89 11.66 9.85
CA PHE A 153 -11.96 10.61 10.29
C PHE A 153 -10.70 11.21 10.92
N ASP A 154 -10.15 10.52 11.92
CA ASP A 154 -8.91 10.95 12.60
C ASP A 154 -7.69 10.91 11.68
N THR A 155 -7.63 9.93 10.77
CA THR A 155 -6.54 9.75 9.82
C THR A 155 -7.10 9.35 8.45
N PRO A 156 -6.37 9.63 7.35
CA PRO A 156 -6.71 9.13 6.03
C PRO A 156 -6.77 7.60 5.98
N GLU A 157 -5.95 6.91 6.77
CA GLU A 157 -5.96 5.45 6.89
C GLU A 157 -7.29 4.90 7.42
N ASN A 158 -8.07 5.69 8.16
CA ASN A 158 -9.37 5.29 8.68
C ASN A 158 -10.53 5.56 7.72
N ILE A 159 -10.28 6.20 6.56
CA ILE A 159 -11.33 6.56 5.60
C ILE A 159 -11.83 5.29 4.92
N ASN A 160 -12.86 4.69 5.49
CA ASN A 160 -13.60 3.57 4.94
C ASN A 160 -14.83 3.30 5.79
N ASN A 161 -15.91 2.80 5.19
CA ASN A 161 -17.07 2.34 5.95
C ASN A 161 -17.86 1.18 5.30
N SER A 162 -17.61 0.83 4.02
CA SER A 162 -18.29 -0.27 3.27
C SER A 162 -17.83 -0.29 1.80
N PRO A 163 -18.13 -1.35 1.01
CA PRO A 163 -17.89 -1.35 -0.43
C PRO A 163 -18.51 -0.17 -1.20
N GLN A 164 -19.56 0.45 -0.66
CA GLN A 164 -20.23 1.61 -1.26
C GLN A 164 -19.61 2.95 -0.85
N THR A 165 -18.78 2.96 0.19
CA THR A 165 -18.15 4.16 0.77
C THR A 165 -16.63 4.05 0.86
N ALA A 166 -16.05 3.12 0.09
CA ALA A 166 -14.61 3.00 -0.08
C ALA A 166 -14.01 4.31 -0.61
N PRO A 167 -12.74 4.63 -0.29
CA PRO A 167 -12.06 5.87 -0.71
C PRO A 167 -12.28 6.21 -2.18
N SER A 168 -12.09 5.23 -3.07
CA SER A 168 -12.28 5.47 -4.50
C SER A 168 -13.72 5.74 -4.91
N LYS A 169 -14.71 5.14 -4.24
CA LYS A 169 -16.13 5.41 -4.49
C LYS A 169 -16.51 6.81 -4.05
N ARG A 170 -15.96 7.27 -2.93
CA ARG A 170 -16.11 8.65 -2.46
C ARG A 170 -15.55 9.66 -3.45
N ILE A 171 -14.32 9.42 -3.94
CA ILE A 171 -13.71 10.26 -4.96
C ILE A 171 -14.54 10.24 -6.25
N LEU A 172 -14.93 9.07 -6.75
CA LEU A 172 -15.71 8.95 -8.00
C LEU A 172 -17.11 9.59 -7.90
N ALA A 173 -17.74 9.56 -6.73
CA ALA A 173 -19.02 10.22 -6.52
C ALA A 173 -18.94 11.74 -6.62
N ILE A 174 -17.80 12.32 -6.21
CA ILE A 174 -17.55 13.77 -6.27
C ILE A 174 -16.94 14.15 -7.63
N ILE A 175 -16.07 13.30 -8.16
CA ILE A 175 -15.26 13.51 -9.37
C ILE A 175 -15.46 12.30 -10.30
N PRO A 176 -16.52 12.28 -11.13
CA PRO A 176 -16.83 11.14 -12.01
C PRO A 176 -15.74 10.81 -13.04
N HIS A 177 -14.88 11.78 -13.36
CA HIS A 177 -13.77 11.63 -14.31
C HIS A 177 -12.43 11.25 -13.64
N TYR A 178 -12.44 10.87 -12.35
CA TYR A 178 -11.23 10.39 -11.67
C TYR A 178 -10.76 9.06 -12.26
N HIS A 179 -9.54 9.03 -12.78
CA HIS A 179 -8.91 7.83 -13.33
C HIS A 179 -7.86 7.31 -12.36
N LYS A 180 -8.18 6.22 -11.63
CA LYS A 180 -7.31 5.65 -10.58
C LYS A 180 -5.84 5.50 -11.00
N THR A 181 -5.60 4.83 -12.12
CA THR A 181 -4.24 4.47 -12.57
C THR A 181 -3.43 5.66 -13.07
N LEU A 182 -4.09 6.75 -13.48
CA LEU A 182 -3.44 7.96 -13.95
C LEU A 182 -3.33 8.99 -12.83
N HIS A 183 -4.45 9.41 -12.26
CA HIS A 183 -4.51 10.51 -11.30
C HIS A 183 -4.01 10.10 -9.92
N GLY A 184 -4.27 8.88 -9.47
CA GLY A 184 -3.92 8.44 -8.12
C GLY A 184 -2.43 8.61 -7.79
N PRO A 185 -1.51 7.99 -8.56
CA PRO A 185 -0.07 8.08 -8.27
C PRO A 185 0.48 9.50 -8.44
N LEU A 186 -0.05 10.27 -9.39
CA LEU A 186 0.35 11.66 -9.63
C LEU A 186 -0.03 12.55 -8.45
N ILE A 187 -1.29 12.47 -8.01
CA ILE A 187 -1.76 13.21 -6.82
C ILE A 187 -0.97 12.78 -5.58
N ALA A 188 -0.74 11.47 -5.37
CA ALA A 188 0.08 11.01 -4.25
C ALA A 188 1.53 11.55 -4.30
N GLY A 189 2.11 11.67 -5.49
CA GLY A 189 3.39 12.33 -5.71
C GLY A 189 3.37 13.82 -5.36
N ASP A 190 2.32 14.54 -5.75
CA ASP A 190 2.15 15.97 -5.46
C ASP A 190 1.88 16.27 -3.99
N ILE A 191 1.25 15.34 -3.26
CA ILE A 191 1.09 15.37 -1.79
C ILE A 191 2.46 15.21 -1.12
N GLY A 192 3.28 14.30 -1.65
CA GLY A 192 4.61 14.00 -1.15
C GLY A 192 4.63 13.07 0.07
N LEU A 193 5.72 12.30 0.21
CA LEU A 193 5.83 11.27 1.23
C LEU A 193 5.88 11.82 2.65
N ASP A 194 6.45 13.00 2.89
CA ASP A 194 6.50 13.58 4.23
C ASP A 194 5.08 13.85 4.78
N THR A 195 4.21 14.42 3.95
CA THR A 195 2.81 14.67 4.28
C THR A 195 2.07 13.36 4.54
N ILE A 196 2.25 12.35 3.67
CA ILE A 196 1.62 11.04 3.84
C ILE A 196 2.10 10.37 5.14
N ARG A 197 3.41 10.32 5.38
CA ARG A 197 4.03 9.74 6.59
C ARG A 197 3.51 10.38 7.88
N SER A 198 3.33 11.69 7.90
CA SER A 198 2.83 12.41 9.07
C SER A 198 1.37 12.11 9.43
N GLN A 199 0.57 11.68 8.45
CA GLN A 199 -0.88 11.48 8.59
C GLN A 199 -1.31 10.01 8.54
N CYS A 200 -0.44 9.13 8.06
CA CYS A 200 -0.69 7.70 7.92
C CYS A 200 0.31 6.90 8.77
N PRO A 201 0.02 6.68 10.08
CA PRO A 201 0.93 6.01 11.01
C PRO A 201 1.33 4.59 10.57
N HIS A 202 0.41 3.78 10.04
CA HIS A 202 0.70 2.41 9.62
C HIS A 202 1.62 2.40 8.38
N PHE A 203 1.32 3.23 7.39
CA PHE A 203 2.19 3.45 6.23
C PHE A 203 3.57 3.99 6.62
N ASN A 204 3.63 4.91 7.59
CA ASN A 204 4.89 5.45 8.10
C ASN A 204 5.75 4.36 8.74
N GLN A 205 5.15 3.52 9.59
CA GLN A 205 5.83 2.41 10.26
C GLN A 205 6.41 1.41 9.24
N TRP A 206 5.70 1.15 8.15
CA TRP A 206 6.22 0.32 7.06
C TRP A 206 7.46 0.93 6.42
N LEU A 207 7.42 2.21 6.03
CA LEU A 207 8.57 2.89 5.43
C LEU A 207 9.77 2.97 6.39
N GLU A 208 9.54 3.17 7.69
CA GLU A 208 10.58 3.13 8.72
C GLU A 208 11.21 1.73 8.82
N THR A 209 10.40 0.68 8.77
CA THR A 209 10.88 -0.72 8.75
C THR A 209 11.79 -0.97 7.55
N LEU A 210 11.39 -0.53 6.35
CA LEU A 210 12.21 -0.68 5.15
C LEU A 210 13.53 0.11 5.23
N THR A 211 13.48 1.32 5.79
CA THR A 211 14.65 2.17 6.01
C THR A 211 15.64 1.53 6.98
N GLY A 212 15.13 0.94 8.07
CA GLY A 212 15.92 0.26 9.11
C GLY A 212 16.74 -0.95 8.62
N LEU A 213 16.41 -1.52 7.45
CA LEU A 213 17.16 -2.64 6.86
C LEU A 213 18.64 -2.27 6.59
N ILE A 214 18.94 -0.98 6.39
CA ILE A 214 20.33 -0.49 6.22
C ILE A 214 21.15 -0.72 7.48
N GLU A 215 20.56 -0.53 8.65
CA GLU A 215 21.24 -0.65 9.93
C GLU A 215 21.52 -2.12 10.25
N CYS A 216 20.53 -2.99 10.01
CA CYS A 216 20.67 -4.44 10.18
C CYS A 216 21.87 -5.04 9.43
N ILE A 217 22.16 -4.55 8.21
CA ILE A 217 23.28 -5.05 7.41
C ILE A 217 24.62 -4.46 7.87
N LYS A 218 24.66 -3.21 8.33
CA LYS A 218 25.90 -2.57 8.81
C LYS A 218 26.44 -3.23 10.08
N PHE A 219 25.56 -3.76 10.92
CA PHE A 219 25.92 -4.39 12.20
C PHE A 219 25.88 -5.93 12.16
N ALA A 220 25.57 -6.54 11.01
CA ALA A 220 25.68 -7.99 10.87
C ALA A 220 27.16 -8.41 11.02
N PRO A 221 27.49 -9.36 11.93
CA PRO A 221 28.86 -9.82 12.08
C PRO A 221 29.35 -10.39 10.75
N LYS A 222 30.46 -9.85 10.24
CA LYS A 222 31.14 -10.42 9.08
C LYS A 222 31.57 -11.83 9.46
N LYS A 223 30.93 -12.83 8.88
CA LYS A 223 31.40 -14.22 8.92
C LYS A 223 32.71 -14.36 8.15
#